data_AF-A0A7L2IW94-F1
#
_entry.id   AF-A0A7L2IW94-F1
#
_cell.length_a   1.000
_cell.length_b   1.000
_cell.length_c   1.000
_cell.angle_alpha   90.00
_cell.angle_beta   90.00
_cell.angle_gamma   90.00
#
_symmetry.space_group_name_H-M   'P 1'
#
loop_
_entity.id
_entity.type
_entity.pdbx_description
1 polymer ?
#
loop_
_entity_poly.entity_id
_entity_poly.type
_entity_poly.pdbx_seq_one_letter_code
_entity_poly.pdbx_strand_id
1 'polypeptide(L)'
;WFHPNITGVEAENLLLTRGVDGSFLARPSKSNPGDFTLSVRRTGAVTHIKIQNTGDYYDLYGGEKFATLAELVQYYMEHHGQLKEKNGDVIELKYPLNCADPTSER
;
A
#
# COMPACT_ATOMS: atom_id res chain seq x y z
N TRP A 1 -7.73 4.39 -2.94
CA TRP A 1 -6.68 3.36 -2.75
C TRP A 1 -6.63 2.77 -1.34
N PHE A 2 -7.32 3.32 -0.34
CA PHE A 2 -7.43 2.71 0.98
C PHE A 2 -8.63 1.76 1.05
N HIS A 3 -8.43 0.55 1.60
CA HIS A 3 -9.46 -0.49 1.74
C HIS A 3 -9.55 -0.89 3.23
N PRO A 4 -10.59 -0.45 3.96
CA PRO A 4 -10.62 -0.56 5.42
C PRO A 4 -10.81 -1.98 5.94
N ASN A 5 -11.43 -2.88 5.15
CA ASN A 5 -11.96 -4.14 5.67
C ASN A 5 -11.44 -5.38 4.92
N ILE A 6 -10.24 -5.32 4.35
CA ILE A 6 -9.67 -6.45 3.58
C ILE A 6 -8.40 -7.03 4.20
N THR A 7 -8.20 -8.33 3.98
CA THR A 7 -7.02 -9.13 4.34
C THR A 7 -5.88 -8.95 3.32
N GLY A 8 -4.71 -9.53 3.63
CA GLY A 8 -3.65 -9.71 2.65
C GLY A 8 -4.09 -10.53 1.44
N VAL A 9 -4.73 -11.67 1.68
CA VAL A 9 -5.21 -12.56 0.61
C VAL A 9 -6.24 -11.87 -0.29
N GLU A 10 -7.19 -11.12 0.29
CA GLU A 10 -8.16 -10.35 -0.51
C GLU A 10 -7.48 -9.22 -1.30
N ALA A 11 -6.48 -8.56 -0.72
CA ALA A 11 -5.67 -7.57 -1.43
C ALA A 11 -4.89 -8.17 -2.61
N GLU A 12 -4.30 -9.36 -2.41
CA GLU A 12 -3.62 -10.09 -3.49
C GLU A 12 -4.59 -10.40 -4.63
N ASN A 13 -5.75 -10.99 -4.31
CA ASN A 13 -6.79 -11.29 -5.29
C ASN A 13 -7.24 -10.04 -6.04
N LEU A 14 -7.51 -8.93 -5.36
CA LEU A 14 -7.90 -7.67 -6.00
C LEU A 14 -6.82 -7.13 -6.94
N LEU A 15 -5.56 -7.12 -6.49
CA LEU A 15 -4.44 -6.63 -7.29
C LEU A 15 -4.16 -7.51 -8.52
N LEU A 16 -4.29 -8.83 -8.37
CA LEU A 16 -4.07 -9.79 -9.45
C LEU A 16 -5.21 -9.78 -10.48
N THR A 17 -6.47 -9.60 -10.04
CA THR A 17 -7.65 -9.65 -10.90
C THR A 17 -8.01 -8.30 -11.54
N ARG A 18 -7.83 -7.18 -10.82
CA ARG A 18 -8.26 -5.84 -11.26
C ARG A 18 -7.11 -4.86 -11.46
N GLY A 19 -5.94 -5.17 -10.91
CA GLY A 19 -4.75 -4.33 -11.05
C GLY A 19 -3.86 -4.77 -12.21
N VAL A 20 -2.85 -3.95 -12.46
CA VAL A 20 -1.69 -4.21 -13.33
C VAL A 20 -0.40 -4.01 -12.54
N ASP A 21 0.76 -4.34 -13.08
CA ASP A 21 2.04 -4.06 -12.42
C ASP A 21 2.19 -2.55 -12.13
N GLY A 22 2.64 -2.22 -10.92
CA GLY A 22 2.61 -0.87 -10.34
C GLY A 22 1.30 -0.50 -9.66
N SER A 23 0.27 -1.36 -9.71
CA SER A 23 -0.97 -1.14 -8.95
C SER A 23 -0.76 -1.37 -7.47
N PHE A 24 -1.40 -0.57 -6.64
CA PHE A 24 -1.27 -0.68 -5.20
C PHE A 24 -2.56 -0.34 -4.45
N LEU A 25 -2.64 -0.80 -3.21
CA LEU A 25 -3.65 -0.40 -2.26
C LEU A 25 -3.08 -0.40 -0.84
N ALA A 26 -3.65 0.41 0.05
CA ALA A 26 -3.37 0.36 1.47
C ALA A 26 -4.54 -0.26 2.23
N ARG A 27 -4.24 -0.97 3.31
CA ARG A 27 -5.22 -1.63 4.18
C ARG A 27 -4.71 -1.68 5.62
N PRO A 28 -5.58 -1.84 6.63
CA PRO A 28 -5.14 -2.14 7.98
C PRO A 28 -4.30 -3.42 8.05
N SER A 29 -3.33 -3.44 8.97
CA SER A 29 -2.54 -4.63 9.24
C SER A 29 -3.33 -5.60 10.11
N LYS A 30 -3.52 -6.84 9.63
CA LYS A 30 -4.11 -7.92 10.44
C LYS A 30 -3.13 -8.55 11.43
N SER A 31 -1.84 -8.52 11.13
CA SER A 31 -0.81 -9.12 11.97
C SER A 31 -0.31 -8.21 13.09
N ASN A 32 -0.49 -6.89 12.93
CA ASN A 32 -0.17 -5.91 13.97
C ASN A 32 -1.30 -4.85 14.03
N PRO A 33 -2.32 -5.03 14.88
CA PRO A 33 -3.42 -4.08 14.99
C PRO A 33 -2.93 -2.66 15.30
N GLY A 34 -3.44 -1.67 14.57
CA GLY A 34 -3.02 -0.25 14.68
C GLY A 34 -2.08 0.20 13.55
N ASP A 35 -1.32 -0.74 12.98
CA ASP A 35 -0.47 -0.51 11.81
C ASP A 35 -1.24 -0.67 10.49
N PHE A 36 -0.58 -0.30 9.40
CA PHE A 36 -1.10 -0.44 8.04
C PHE A 36 -0.21 -1.35 7.19
N THR A 37 -0.71 -1.74 6.03
CA THR A 37 0.04 -2.49 5.03
C THR A 37 -0.23 -1.91 3.65
N LEU A 38 0.83 -1.60 2.92
CA LEU A 38 0.79 -1.24 1.50
C LEU A 38 1.01 -2.52 0.69
N SER A 39 0.01 -2.90 -0.10
CA SER A 39 0.08 -4.06 -0.99
C SER A 39 0.29 -3.56 -2.41
N VAL A 40 1.34 -4.04 -3.08
CA VAL A 40 1.77 -3.56 -4.40
C VAL A 40 1.93 -4.74 -5.35
N ARG A 41 1.36 -4.65 -6.54
CA ARG A 41 1.59 -5.61 -7.63
C ARG A 41 2.83 -5.22 -8.41
N ARG A 42 3.75 -6.17 -8.61
CA ARG A 42 4.94 -6.03 -9.44
C ARG A 42 5.36 -7.38 -9.98
N THR A 43 5.87 -7.42 -11.20
CA THR A 43 6.37 -8.64 -11.85
C THR A 43 5.38 -9.81 -11.77
N GLY A 44 4.08 -9.52 -11.93
CA GLY A 44 3.01 -10.52 -11.80
C GLY A 44 2.75 -11.07 -10.40
N ALA A 45 3.43 -10.59 -9.37
CA ALA A 45 3.28 -10.99 -7.97
C ALA A 45 2.88 -9.79 -7.09
N VAL A 46 2.48 -10.06 -5.84
CA VAL A 46 2.11 -9.01 -4.87
C VAL A 46 3.11 -9.00 -3.72
N THR A 47 3.53 -7.80 -3.33
CA THR A 47 4.44 -7.55 -2.21
C THR A 47 3.71 -6.73 -1.15
N HIS A 48 3.88 -7.11 0.12
CA HIS A 48 3.28 -6.42 1.26
C HIS A 48 4.34 -5.70 2.08
N ILE A 49 4.17 -4.39 2.21
CA ILE A 49 5.09 -3.51 2.92
C ILE A 49 4.37 -3.04 4.18
N LYS A 50 4.99 -3.25 5.34
CA LYS A 50 4.44 -2.80 6.61
C LYS A 50 4.62 -1.30 6.74
N ILE A 51 3.58 -0.62 7.19
CA ILE A 51 3.61 0.79 7.56
C ILE A 51 3.37 0.86 9.05
N GLN A 52 4.33 1.44 9.78
CA GLN A 52 4.19 1.67 11.21
C GLN A 52 3.32 2.89 11.45
N ASN A 53 2.45 2.81 12.45
CA ASN A 53 1.75 3.97 13.00
C ASN A 53 2.14 4.11 14.47
N THR A 54 2.92 5.14 14.80
CA THR A 54 3.39 5.36 16.19
C THR A 54 2.38 6.14 17.04
N GLY A 55 1.32 6.69 16.42
CA GLY A 55 0.44 7.68 17.03
C GLY A 55 0.87 9.12 16.74
N ASP A 56 2.17 9.35 16.52
CA ASP A 56 2.72 10.67 16.16
C ASP A 56 3.00 10.80 14.66
N TYR A 57 3.40 9.69 14.01
CA TYR A 57 3.75 9.67 12.59
C TYR A 57 3.61 8.27 11.97
N TYR A 58 3.71 8.25 10.64
CA TYR A 58 3.73 7.06 9.79
C TYR A 58 5.09 6.91 9.11
N ASP A 59 5.62 5.69 9.07
CA ASP A 59 6.84 5.36 8.31
C ASP A 59 6.84 3.92 7.80
N LEU A 60 7.88 3.53 7.07
CA LEU A 60 8.10 2.17 6.57
C LEU A 60 9.16 1.42 7.39
N TYR A 61 9.12 1.55 8.73
CA TYR A 61 10.10 0.99 9.65
C TYR A 61 11.51 1.52 9.39
N GLY A 62 11.61 2.85 9.17
CA GLY A 62 12.82 3.57 8.82
C GLY A 62 12.67 4.44 7.57
N GLY A 63 13.48 5.49 7.48
CA GLY A 63 13.42 6.49 6.40
C GLY A 63 12.59 7.72 6.76
N GLU A 64 11.86 8.23 5.78
CA GLU A 64 11.02 9.43 5.92
C GLU A 64 9.81 9.19 6.84
N LYS A 65 9.42 10.23 7.57
CA LYS A 65 8.29 10.21 8.52
C LYS A 65 7.21 11.17 8.04
N PHE A 66 5.95 10.73 8.13
CA PHE A 66 4.80 11.46 7.60
C PHE A 66 3.74 11.67 8.68
N ALA A 67 3.02 12.79 8.64
CA ALA A 67 1.96 13.05 9.62
C ALA A 67 0.70 12.24 9.29
N THR A 68 0.49 11.90 8.01
CA THR A 68 -0.65 11.08 7.58
C THR A 68 -0.24 9.95 6.65
N LEU A 69 -1.07 8.89 6.61
CA LEU A 69 -0.93 7.81 5.64
C LEU A 69 -1.04 8.31 4.18
N ALA A 70 -1.83 9.36 3.94
CA ALA A 70 -1.99 9.94 2.61
C ALA A 70 -0.70 10.61 2.11
N GLU A 71 -0.04 11.38 2.98
CA GLU A 71 1.27 11.99 2.67
C GLU A 71 2.34 10.94 2.39
N LEU A 72 2.39 9.86 3.19
CA LEU A 72 3.32 8.76 2.96
C LEU A 72 3.14 8.18 1.55
N VAL A 73 1.89 7.87 1.18
CA VAL A 73 1.60 7.28 -0.14
C VAL A 73 1.90 8.27 -1.26
N GLN A 74 1.49 9.53 -1.11
CA GLN A 74 1.75 10.57 -2.10
C GLN A 74 3.25 10.76 -2.34
N TYR A 75 4.04 10.83 -1.26
CA TYR A 75 5.49 10.98 -1.35
C TYR A 75 6.13 9.86 -2.20
N TYR A 76 5.79 8.60 -1.93
CA TYR A 76 6.35 7.46 -2.67
C TYR A 76 5.77 7.27 -4.08
N MET A 77 4.63 7.89 -4.39
CA MET A 77 4.14 8.00 -5.77
C MET A 77 4.94 9.02 -6.58
N GLU A 78 5.28 10.16 -5.99
CA GLU A 78 5.97 11.26 -6.67
C GLU A 78 7.49 11.07 -6.73
N HIS A 79 8.09 10.43 -5.72
CA HIS A 79 9.54 10.24 -5.61
C HIS A 79 9.95 8.81 -6.01
N HIS A 80 9.91 8.54 -7.31
CA HIS A 80 10.34 7.27 -7.88
C HIS A 80 11.75 6.87 -7.41
N GLY A 81 11.93 5.61 -7.01
CA GLY A 81 13.22 5.09 -6.54
C GLY A 81 13.51 5.27 -5.05
N GLN A 82 12.64 5.94 -4.28
CA GLN A 82 12.78 6.05 -2.83
C GLN A 82 12.28 4.80 -2.09
N LEU A 83 11.28 4.11 -2.64
CA LEU A 83 10.77 2.85 -2.09
C LEU A 83 11.56 1.68 -2.67
N LYS A 84 12.36 1.01 -1.83
CA LYS A 84 13.26 -0.07 -2.22
C LYS A 84 13.18 -1.26 -1.27
N GLU A 85 13.39 -2.43 -1.82
CA GLU A 85 13.66 -3.63 -1.03
C GLU A 85 15.11 -3.69 -0.55
N LYS A 86 15.38 -4.60 0.40
CA LYS A 86 16.72 -4.82 0.95
C LYS A 86 17.75 -5.25 -0.11
N ASN A 87 17.31 -5.90 -1.18
CA ASN A 87 18.16 -6.31 -2.29
C ASN A 87 18.44 -5.17 -3.29
N GLY A 88 17.85 -3.99 -3.10
CA GLY A 88 18.01 -2.82 -3.95
C GLY A 88 16.92 -2.63 -5.01
N ASP A 89 16.01 -3.60 -5.18
CA ASP A 89 14.94 -3.50 -6.17
C ASP A 89 13.98 -2.37 -5.82
N VAL A 90 13.69 -1.52 -6.80
CA VAL A 90 12.75 -0.40 -6.65
C VAL A 90 11.32 -0.92 -6.73
N ILE A 91 10.47 -0.47 -5.80
CA ILE A 91 9.03 -0.69 -5.84
C ILE A 91 8.37 0.62 -6.29
N GLU A 92 7.58 0.55 -7.36
CA GLU A 92 6.89 1.71 -7.90
C GLU A 92 5.41 1.72 -7.51
N LEU A 93 4.94 2.86 -6.99
CA LEU A 93 3.53 3.12 -6.74
C LEU A 93 2.96 3.94 -7.90
N LYS A 94 2.34 3.27 -8.88
CA LYS A 94 1.87 3.91 -10.11
C LYS A 94 0.35 4.06 -10.16
N TYR A 95 -0.37 2.99 -9.85
CA TYR A 95 -1.81 2.94 -10.10
C TYR A 95 -2.60 2.65 -8.81
N PRO A 96 -3.20 3.67 -8.17
CA PRO A 96 -4.02 3.45 -6.99
C PRO A 96 -5.24 2.58 -7.33
N LEU A 97 -5.35 1.40 -6.73
CA LEU A 97 -6.53 0.55 -6.86
C LEU A 97 -7.60 1.03 -5.86
N ASN A 98 -8.60 1.73 -6.37
CA ASN A 98 -9.68 2.28 -5.53
C ASN A 98 -10.60 1.18 -4.98
N CYS A 99 -11.06 1.38 -3.74
CA CYS A 99 -12.11 0.56 -3.16
C CYS A 99 -13.36 0.75 -4.01
N ALA A 100 -13.85 -0.33 -4.61
CA ALA A 100 -15.17 -0.30 -5.22
C ALA A 100 -16.14 -0.56 -4.08
N ASP A 101 -16.70 0.50 -3.51
CA ASP A 101 -17.88 0.30 -2.68
C ASP A 101 -19.01 -0.24 -3.57
N PRO A 102 -19.77 -1.25 -3.13
CA PRO A 102 -20.98 -1.70 -3.82
C PRO A 102 -22.12 -0.66 -3.80
N THR A 103 -21.86 0.60 -3.44
CA THR A 103 -22.89 1.66 -3.34
C THR A 103 -23.04 2.53 -4.58
N SER A 104 -22.34 2.24 -5.69
CA SER A 104 -22.60 2.90 -6.98
C SER A 104 -23.69 2.20 -7.82
N GLU A 105 -24.74 1.71 -7.16
CA GLU A 105 -26.05 1.43 -7.78
C GLU A 105 -27.14 1.79 -6.78
N ARG A 106 -27.59 3.04 -6.78
CA ARG A 106 -28.93 3.45 -6.32
C ARG A 106 -29.31 4.81 -6.89
#